data_AF-A0A7C5HAD2-F1
#
_entry.id   AF-A0A7C5HAD2-F1
#
_cell.length_a   1.000
_cell.length_b   1.000
_cell.length_c   1.000
_cell.angle_alpha   90.00
_cell.angle_beta   90.00
_cell.angle_gamma   90.00
#
_symmetry.space_group_name_H-M   'P 1'
#
loop_
_entity.id
_entity.type
_entity.pdbx_description
1 polymer ?
#
loop_
_entity_poly.entity_id
_entity_poly.type
_entity_poly.pdbx_seq_one_letter_code
_entity_poly.pdbx_strand_id
1 'polypeptide(L)'
;MSLLDRREFIKISALSACSLFISTTLTGCGKDEEEKGNYISVGFDHGVASGDPLSDRVIIWTRATPKVEVADDKVFNIDFEVAKDADFTEIVRKE
;
A
#
# COMPACT_ATOMS: atom_id res chain seq x y z
N MET A 1 41.18 -10.35 -42.32
CA MET A 1 40.66 -10.11 -40.95
C MET A 1 39.15 -10.00 -41.09
N SER A 2 38.42 -11.08 -40.80
CA SER A 2 36.96 -11.16 -41.01
C SER A 2 36.26 -10.21 -40.04
N LEU A 3 35.56 -9.22 -40.57
CA LEU A 3 35.17 -8.03 -39.80
C LEU A 3 33.86 -8.12 -39.05
N LEU A 4 33.10 -9.22 -39.10
CA LEU A 4 31.92 -9.40 -38.24
C LEU A 4 31.72 -10.89 -37.96
N ASP A 5 31.76 -11.27 -36.69
CA ASP A 5 31.52 -12.64 -36.24
C ASP A 5 30.01 -12.90 -36.08
N ARG A 6 29.55 -14.14 -36.31
CA ARG A 6 28.12 -14.52 -36.29
C ARG A 6 27.42 -14.12 -35.00
N ARG A 7 28.16 -14.13 -33.89
CA ARG A 7 27.68 -13.77 -32.55
C ARG A 7 27.50 -12.26 -32.37
N GLU A 8 28.27 -11.46 -33.09
CA GLU A 8 28.20 -10.00 -33.09
C GLU A 8 27.04 -9.51 -33.97
N PHE A 9 26.81 -10.20 -35.10
CA PHE A 9 25.64 -9.98 -35.95
C PHE A 9 24.32 -10.24 -35.20
N ILE A 10 24.23 -11.33 -34.42
CA ILE A 10 23.04 -11.62 -33.58
C ILE A 10 22.79 -10.48 -32.57
N LYS A 11 23.85 -10.00 -31.90
CA LYS A 11 23.74 -8.89 -30.94
C LYS A 11 23.25 -7.60 -31.59
N ILE A 12 23.75 -7.27 -32.78
CA ILE A 12 23.38 -6.04 -33.50
C ILE A 12 21.94 -6.14 -34.04
N SER A 13 21.51 -7.31 -34.53
CA SER A 13 20.15 -7.52 -35.05
C SER A 13 19.04 -7.45 -34.00
N ALA A 14 19.33 -7.80 -32.74
CA ALA A 14 18.37 -7.70 -31.64
C ALA A 14 18.10 -6.25 -31.20
N LEU A 15 19.04 -5.33 -31.49
CA LEU A 15 18.95 -3.91 -31.11
C LEU A 15 18.32 -3.04 -32.20
N SER A 16 18.22 -3.50 -33.46
CA SER A 16 17.72 -2.69 -34.58
C SER A 16 16.25 -2.89 -34.95
N ALA A 17 15.50 -3.74 -34.21
CA ALA A 17 14.07 -3.97 -34.44
C ALA A 17 13.13 -3.10 -33.57
N CYS A 18 13.66 -2.15 -32.80
CA CYS A 18 12.86 -1.30 -31.90
C CYS A 18 13.21 0.19 -32.07
N SER A 19 13.00 0.74 -33.26
CA SER A 19 12.82 2.17 -33.43
C SER A 19 11.45 2.41 -34.07
N LEU A 20 10.61 3.21 -33.38
CA LEU A 20 9.19 3.52 -33.64
C LEU A 20 8.15 2.71 -32.85
N PHE A 21 8.27 2.66 -31.52
CA PHE A 21 7.10 2.72 -30.65
C PHE A 21 7.30 3.82 -29.61
N ILE A 22 6.82 5.01 -29.99
CA ILE A 22 6.49 6.08 -29.05
C ILE A 22 5.27 5.61 -28.27
N SER A 23 5.46 5.09 -27.06
CA SER A 23 4.56 5.27 -25.92
C SER A 23 4.93 4.30 -24.81
N THR A 24 5.40 4.87 -23.71
CA THR A 24 5.29 4.37 -22.34
C THR A 24 4.18 3.33 -22.13
N THR A 25 4.54 2.04 -22.11
CA THR A 25 3.86 1.09 -21.24
C THR A 25 4.80 0.83 -20.07
N LEU A 26 4.64 1.63 -19.02
CA LEU A 26 5.05 1.25 -17.68
C LEU A 26 4.38 -0.11 -17.39
N THR A 27 5.10 -1.21 -17.59
CA THR A 27 4.72 -2.50 -17.01
C THR A 27 5.08 -2.44 -15.54
N GLY A 28 4.26 -1.70 -14.78
CA GLY A 28 4.15 -1.79 -13.34
C GLY A 28 2.94 -2.64 -13.01
N CYS A 29 2.99 -3.93 -13.37
CA CYS A 29 2.11 -4.93 -12.76
C CYS A 29 2.95 -5.73 -11.77
N GLY A 30 3.57 -5.01 -10.82
CA GLY A 30 3.85 -5.55 -9.51
C GLY A 30 2.52 -5.59 -8.77
N LYS A 31 1.70 -6.58 -9.09
CA LYS A 31 0.64 -6.97 -8.19
C LYS A 31 1.37 -7.73 -7.10
N ASP A 32 1.86 -6.99 -6.13
CA ASP A 32 2.16 -7.57 -4.83
C ASP A 32 0.83 -8.22 -4.44
N GLU A 33 0.78 -9.54 -4.56
CA GLU A 33 -0.20 -10.33 -3.83
C GLU A 33 0.19 -10.12 -2.37
N GLU A 34 -0.16 -8.95 -1.83
CA GLU A 34 -0.33 -8.77 -0.41
C GLU A 34 -1.17 -9.97 0.00
N GLU A 35 -0.56 -10.88 0.77
CA GLU A 35 -1.29 -11.91 1.47
C GLU A 35 -2.49 -11.19 2.04
N LYS A 36 -3.68 -11.44 1.49
CA LYS A 36 -4.91 -10.94 2.07
C LYS A 36 -5.00 -11.67 3.39
N GLY A 37 -4.33 -11.12 4.40
CA GLY A 37 -4.55 -11.43 5.79
C GLY A 37 -6.04 -11.49 5.95
N ASN A 38 -6.52 -12.45 6.73
CA ASN A 38 -7.94 -12.70 6.84
C ASN A 38 -8.58 -11.51 7.59
N TYR A 39 -8.80 -10.39 6.88
CA TYR A 39 -9.27 -9.13 7.43
C TYR A 39 -10.74 -9.30 7.73
N ILE A 40 -11.08 -9.14 9.00
CA ILE A 40 -12.47 -9.22 9.42
C ILE A 40 -13.10 -7.86 9.15
N SER A 41 -14.21 -7.86 8.41
CA SER A 41 -14.94 -6.63 8.18
C SER A 41 -15.55 -6.13 9.49
N VAL A 42 -15.14 -4.93 9.90
CA VAL A 42 -15.67 -4.23 11.08
C VAL A 42 -16.46 -2.99 10.67
N GLY A 43 -17.44 -2.61 11.49
CA GLY A 43 -18.16 -1.35 11.43
C GLY A 43 -17.77 -0.43 12.58
N PHE A 44 -17.77 0.88 12.31
CA PHE A 44 -17.52 1.93 13.31
C PHE A 44 -18.82 2.69 13.61
N ASP A 45 -19.87 1.94 13.98
CA ASP A 45 -21.24 2.48 14.10
C ASP A 45 -21.39 3.51 15.23
N HIS A 46 -20.42 3.57 16.15
CA HIS A 46 -20.37 4.51 17.26
C HIS A 46 -19.43 5.71 16.99
N GLY A 47 -18.84 5.79 15.80
CA GLY A 47 -17.93 6.85 15.40
C GLY A 47 -16.59 6.82 16.14
N VAL A 48 -16.00 8.00 16.26
CA VAL A 48 -14.70 8.25 16.90
C VAL A 48 -14.83 9.40 17.89
N ALA A 49 -14.02 9.38 18.94
CA ALA A 49 -13.95 10.43 19.94
C ALA A 49 -12.51 10.66 20.41
N SER A 50 -12.25 11.83 20.99
CA SER A 50 -11.01 12.12 21.71
C SER A 50 -11.30 12.67 23.10
N GLY A 51 -10.39 12.48 24.05
CA GLY A 51 -10.59 12.86 25.45
C GLY A 51 -9.31 12.91 26.27
N ASP A 52 -9.43 13.36 27.52
CA ASP A 52 -8.35 13.46 28.52
C ASP A 52 -7.04 14.05 27.99
N PRO A 53 -7.05 15.28 27.45
CA PRO A 53 -5.83 15.90 26.96
C PRO A 53 -4.87 16.25 28.10
N LEU A 54 -3.61 15.91 27.93
CA LEU A 54 -2.48 16.50 28.64
C LEU A 54 -1.70 17.42 27.68
N SER A 55 -0.65 18.06 28.17
CA SER A 55 0.18 18.96 27.35
C SER A 55 0.84 18.29 26.14
N ASP A 56 0.99 16.96 26.16
CA ASP A 56 1.75 16.19 25.17
C ASP A 56 1.01 14.95 24.61
N ARG A 57 -0.21 14.68 25.06
CA ARG A 57 -0.96 13.47 24.67
C ARG A 57 -2.45 13.64 24.83
N VAL A 58 -3.20 12.78 24.15
CA VAL A 58 -4.67 12.70 24.19
C VAL A 58 -5.08 11.24 24.02
N ILE A 59 -6.25 10.87 24.54
CA ILE A 59 -6.87 9.57 24.26
C ILE A 59 -7.67 9.69 22.97
N ILE A 60 -7.51 8.70 22.08
CA ILE A 60 -8.37 8.48 20.90
C ILE A 60 -9.16 7.21 21.16
N TRP A 61 -10.48 7.28 21.00
CA TRP A 61 -11.38 6.17 21.26
C TRP A 61 -12.28 5.89 20.06
N THR A 62 -12.48 4.60 19.79
CA THR A 62 -13.51 4.10 18.88
C THR A 62 -13.96 2.71 19.33
N ARG A 63 -15.07 2.24 18.76
CA ARG A 63 -15.55 0.87 18.92
C ARG A 63 -15.74 0.23 17.56
N ALA A 64 -14.82 -0.66 17.20
CA ALA A 64 -14.95 -1.54 16.04
C ALA A 64 -15.87 -2.72 16.40
N THR A 65 -16.92 -2.92 15.61
CA THR A 65 -17.87 -4.03 15.77
C THR A 65 -17.76 -4.97 14.56
N PRO A 66 -17.40 -6.24 14.73
CA PRO A 66 -17.37 -7.19 13.62
C PRO A 66 -18.75 -7.31 12.94
N LYS A 67 -18.77 -7.33 11.60
CA LYS A 67 -20.00 -7.51 10.80
C LYS A 67 -20.40 -8.97 10.61
N VAL A 68 -19.56 -9.89 11.06
CA VAL A 68 -19.77 -11.33 11.03
C VAL A 68 -19.61 -11.86 12.45
N GLU A 69 -20.22 -13.00 12.76
CA GLU A 69 -19.91 -13.70 14.02
C GLU A 69 -18.44 -14.11 13.99
N VAL A 70 -17.71 -13.70 15.03
CA VAL A 70 -16.31 -14.03 15.24
C VAL A 70 -16.21 -14.68 16.61
N ALA A 71 -15.39 -15.71 16.74
CA ALA A 71 -15.05 -16.25 18.05
C ALA A 71 -14.36 -15.17 18.90
N ASP A 72 -14.65 -15.16 20.20
CA ASP A 72 -14.19 -14.14 21.16
C ASP A 72 -12.65 -14.08 21.31
N ASP A 73 -11.93 -15.11 20.86
CA ASP A 73 -10.48 -15.23 20.95
C ASP A 73 -9.73 -14.58 19.78
N LYS A 74 -10.45 -14.03 18.80
CA LYS A 74 -9.83 -13.37 17.65
C LYS A 74 -9.36 -11.97 17.99
N VAL A 75 -8.07 -11.73 17.77
CA VAL A 75 -7.45 -10.41 17.87
C VAL A 75 -7.65 -9.66 16.56
N PHE A 76 -8.13 -8.41 16.64
CA PHE A 76 -8.26 -7.50 15.52
C PHE A 76 -7.17 -6.45 15.61
N ASN A 77 -6.46 -6.22 14.51
CA ASN A 77 -5.57 -5.08 14.40
C ASN A 77 -6.41 -3.87 13.96
N ILE A 78 -6.30 -2.78 14.71
CA ILE A 78 -6.94 -1.50 14.41
C ILE A 78 -5.81 -0.49 14.33
N ASP A 79 -5.58 0.00 13.12
CA ASP A 79 -4.58 1.02 12.86
C ASP A 79 -5.17 2.41 13.14
N PHE A 80 -4.32 3.37 13.51
CA PHE A 80 -4.73 4.76 13.68
C PHE A 80 -3.66 5.75 13.21
N GLU A 81 -4.13 6.92 12.76
CA GLU A 81 -3.26 8.02 12.32
C GLU A 81 -3.65 9.32 13.03
N VAL A 82 -2.64 10.15 13.30
CA VAL A 82 -2.82 11.51 13.80
C VAL A 82 -2.02 12.44 12.89
N ALA A 83 -2.66 13.49 12.37
CA ALA A 83 -2.06 14.47 11.47
C ALA A 83 -2.26 15.90 11.98
N LYS A 84 -1.44 16.84 11.49
CA LYS A 84 -1.60 18.27 11.80
C LYS A 84 -2.70 18.95 10.99
N ASP A 85 -3.08 18.35 9.88
CA ASP A 85 -4.03 18.87 8.92
C ASP A 85 -5.16 17.86 8.63
N ALA A 86 -6.30 18.38 8.17
CA ALA A 86 -7.50 17.58 7.91
C ALA A 86 -7.38 16.67 6.68
N ASP A 87 -6.45 17.00 5.77
CA ASP A 87 -6.19 16.22 4.56
C ASP A 87 -5.17 15.09 4.81
N PHE A 88 -4.69 14.94 6.06
CA PHE A 88 -3.69 13.93 6.47
C PHE A 88 -2.38 14.00 5.67
N THR A 89 -1.97 15.18 5.25
CA THR A 89 -0.72 15.40 4.51
C THR A 89 0.52 15.42 5.40
N GLU A 90 0.39 15.83 6.66
CA GLU A 90 1.46 15.85 7.67
C GLU A 90 1.11 14.95 8.87
N ILE A 91 1.36 13.64 8.70
CA ILE A 91 1.16 12.63 9.75
C ILE A 91 2.23 12.76 10.83
N VAL A 92 1.79 12.90 12.10
CA VAL A 92 2.65 12.97 13.28
C VAL A 92 2.71 11.67 14.07
N ARG A 93 1.74 10.77 13.89
CA ARG A 93 1.74 9.42 14.47
C ARG A 93 0.94 8.46 13.59
N LYS A 94 1.44 7.23 13.43
CA LYS A 94 0.76 6.11 12.78
C LYS A 94 1.14 4.82 13.51
N GLU A 95 0.14 4.01 13.83
CA GLU A 95 0.29 2.65 14.41
C GLU A 95 -0.68 1.71 13.72
#